data_AF-A0A8S8ZBS8-F1
#
_entry.id   AF-A0A8S8ZBS8-F1
#
_cell.length_a   1.000
_cell.length_b   1.000
_cell.length_c   1.000
_cell.angle_alpha   90.00
_cell.angle_beta   90.00
_cell.angle_gamma   90.00
#
_symmetry.space_group_name_H-M   'P 1'
#
loop_
_entity.id
_entity.type
_entity.pdbx_description
1 polymer ?
#
loop_
_entity_poly.entity_id
_entity_poly.type
_entity_poly.pdbx_seq_one_letter_code
_entity_poly.pdbx_strand_id
1 'polypeptide(L)' 'MRGRRYRTPKSILVVVSNRDGLYKAARNVPGVDVVAAKDLSAEDLAPGGDAGRLTVWTKAAIEALE' A
#
# COMPACT_ATOMS: atom_id res chain seq x y z
N MET A 1 -20.15 5.33 21.26
CA MET A 1 -18.81 4.74 20.94
C MET A 1 -18.73 4.53 19.42
N ARG A 2 -17.71 5.04 18.70
CA ARG A 2 -17.69 5.13 17.21
C ARG A 2 -16.97 3.97 16.48
N GLY A 3 -16.85 2.78 17.07
CA GLY A 3 -16.36 1.56 16.40
C GLY A 3 -14.85 1.44 16.09
N ARG A 4 -14.02 2.46 16.37
CA ARG A 4 -12.56 2.45 16.12
C ARG A 4 -11.78 2.03 17.37
N ARG A 5 -11.88 0.75 17.77
CA ARG A 5 -11.22 0.24 18.98
C ARG A 5 -9.74 -0.05 18.79
N TYR A 6 -9.33 -0.49 17.60
CA TYR A 6 -7.97 -0.93 17.30
C TYR A 6 -7.27 0.02 16.33
N ARG A 7 -5.95 0.19 16.52
CA ARG A 7 -5.07 0.94 15.63
C ARG A 7 -3.90 0.04 15.25
N THR A 8 -3.76 -0.23 13.96
CA THR A 8 -2.64 -1.02 13.41
C THR A 8 -1.59 -0.06 12.85
N PRO A 9 -0.30 -0.21 13.20
CA PRO A 9 0.78 0.54 12.56
C PRO A 9 0.84 0.28 11.05
N LYS A 10 1.30 1.28 10.28
CA LYS A 10 1.58 1.11 8.85
C LYS A 10 2.95 0.47 8.69
N SER A 11 2.99 -0.62 7.94
CA SER A 11 4.20 -1.34 7.56
C SER A 11 4.51 -1.03 6.09
N ILE A 12 4.97 -2.03 5.34
CA ILE A 12 5.32 -1.89 3.94
C ILE A 12 4.11 -1.53 3.06
N LEU A 13 4.39 -0.79 2.00
CA LEU A 13 3.49 -0.58 0.86
C LEU A 13 3.98 -1.43 -0.30
N VAL A 14 3.08 -2.14 -0.97
CA VAL A 14 3.40 -2.89 -2.19
C VAL A 14 2.68 -2.28 -3.37
N VAL A 15 3.44 -1.87 -4.40
CA VAL A 15 2.89 -1.23 -5.59
C VAL A 15 2.96 -2.18 -6.78
N VAL A 16 1.79 -2.41 -7.37
CA VAL A 16 1.55 -3.35 -8.47
C VAL A 16 0.95 -2.66 -9.68
N SER A 17 1.13 -3.20 -10.89
CA SER A 17 0.40 -2.70 -12.07
C SER A 17 -1.08 -3.08 -12.02
N ASN A 18 -1.38 -4.27 -11.51
CA ASN A 18 -2.72 -4.79 -11.31
C ASN A 18 -2.85 -5.41 -9.90
N ARG A 19 -3.98 -5.16 -9.22
CA ARG A 19 -4.26 -5.65 -7.86
C ARG A 19 -4.54 -7.16 -7.79
N ASP A 20 -4.68 -7.87 -8.91
CA ASP A 20 -4.96 -9.31 -8.89
C ASP A 20 -3.94 -10.13 -8.08
N GLY A 21 -4.34 -11.31 -7.60
CA GLY A 21 -3.49 -12.30 -6.92
C GLY A 21 -2.83 -11.82 -5.62
N LEU A 22 -1.86 -10.91 -5.74
CA LEU A 22 -1.05 -10.33 -4.67
C LEU A 22 -1.89 -9.60 -3.63
N TYR A 23 -2.94 -8.86 -4.03
CA TYR A 23 -3.85 -8.24 -3.07
C TYR A 23 -4.52 -9.28 -2.16
N LYS A 24 -4.99 -10.39 -2.75
CA LYS A 24 -5.63 -11.47 -1.97
C LYS A 24 -4.65 -12.14 -1.01
N ALA A 25 -3.40 -12.30 -1.41
CA ALA A 25 -2.37 -12.88 -0.56
C ALA A 25 -1.95 -11.95 0.59
N ALA A 26 -1.78 -10.66 0.31
CA ALA A 26 -1.23 -9.70 1.26
C ALA A 26 -2.26 -9.06 2.21
N ARG A 27 -3.56 -9.02 1.84
CA ARG A 27 -4.60 -8.30 2.62
C ARG A 27 -4.79 -8.78 4.06
N ASN A 28 -4.36 -9.98 4.39
CA ASN A 28 -4.49 -10.54 5.73
C ASN A 28 -3.26 -10.26 6.61
N VAL A 29 -2.20 -9.66 6.04
CA VAL A 29 -1.00 -9.30 6.78
C VAL A 29 -1.21 -7.93 7.45
N PRO A 30 -1.14 -7.83 8.78
CA PRO A 30 -1.40 -6.57 9.47
C PRO A 30 -0.43 -5.45 9.04
N GLY A 31 -0.98 -4.29 8.70
CA GLY A 31 -0.20 -3.08 8.37
C GLY A 31 0.38 -3.06 6.95
N VAL A 32 0.23 -4.14 6.18
CA VAL A 32 0.64 -4.20 4.77
C VAL A 32 -0.49 -3.71 3.89
N ASP A 33 -0.18 -2.76 3.01
CA ASP A 33 -1.12 -2.26 2.00
C ASP A 33 -0.64 -2.64 0.59
N VAL A 34 -1.58 -2.90 -0.31
CA VAL A 34 -1.31 -3.15 -1.73
C VAL A 34 -2.12 -2.18 -2.58
N VAL A 35 -1.44 -1.43 -3.43
CA VAL A 35 -2.03 -0.39 -4.27
C VAL A 35 -1.62 -0.58 -5.73
N ALA A 36 -2.52 -0.29 -6.66
CA ALA A 36 -2.14 -0.24 -8.06
C ALA A 36 -1.40 1.08 -8.33
N ALA A 37 -0.39 1.08 -9.22
CA ALA A 37 0.37 2.29 -9.55
C ALA A 37 -0.53 3.46 -9.98
N LYS A 38 -1.59 3.17 -10.75
CA LYS A 38 -2.59 4.15 -11.19
C LYS A 38 -3.45 4.76 -10.06
N ASP A 39 -3.54 4.08 -8.91
CA ASP A 39 -4.37 4.48 -7.77
C ASP A 39 -3.52 4.95 -6.58
N LEU A 40 -2.21 5.15 -6.79
CA LEU A 40 -1.29 5.54 -5.75
C LEU A 40 -1.57 6.98 -5.28
N SER A 41 -1.71 7.16 -3.97
CA SER A 41 -1.96 8.47 -3.36
C SER A 41 -0.83 8.92 -2.44
N ALA A 42 -0.80 10.23 -2.13
CA ALA A 42 0.17 10.77 -1.18
C ALA A 42 0.03 10.16 0.23
N GLU A 43 -1.19 9.82 0.66
CA GLU A 43 -1.43 9.19 1.97
C GLU A 43 -0.85 7.77 2.04
N ASP A 44 -0.77 7.07 0.90
CA ASP A 44 -0.18 5.73 0.86
C ASP A 44 1.33 5.79 1.10
N LEU A 45 2.01 6.79 0.54
CA LEU A 45 3.45 7.01 0.63
C LEU A 45 3.88 7.75 1.92
N ALA A 46 2.99 8.59 2.45
CA ALA A 46 3.24 9.44 3.61
C ALA A 46 2.05 9.41 4.60
N PRO A 47 1.79 8.26 5.26
CA PRO A 47 0.64 8.12 6.15
C PRO A 47 0.74 9.08 7.34
N GLY A 48 -0.25 9.97 7.49
CA GLY A 48 -0.22 11.02 8.52
C GLY A 48 0.80 12.14 8.25
N GLY A 49 1.30 12.26 7.00
CA GLY A 49 2.23 13.30 6.58
C GLY A 49 3.71 12.99 6.79
N ASP A 50 4.06 11.79 7.28
CA ASP A 50 5.44 11.35 7.45
C ASP A 50 5.93 10.62 6.19
N ALA A 51 6.81 11.27 5.42
CA ALA A 51 7.27 10.76 4.13
C ALA A 51 8.33 9.66 4.29
N GLY A 52 8.41 8.78 3.29
CA GLY A 52 9.44 7.73 3.26
C GLY A 52 8.96 6.39 3.78
N ARG A 53 7.68 6.05 3.55
CA ARG A 53 7.19 4.70 3.80
C ARG A 53 7.95 3.68 2.95
N LEU A 54 8.39 2.58 3.58
CA LEU A 54 9.05 1.47 2.89
C LEU A 54 8.12 0.90 1.80
N THR A 55 8.50 1.09 0.54
CA THR A 55 7.66 0.76 -0.62
C THR A 55 8.37 -0.25 -1.53
N VAL A 56 7.71 -1.37 -1.79
CA VAL A 56 8.17 -2.43 -2.69
C VAL A 56 7.44 -2.31 -4.01
N TRP A 57 8.18 -2.16 -5.09
CA TRP A 57 7.64 -2.01 -6.44
C TRP A 57 7.81 -3.27 -7.25
N THR A 58 6.76 -3.64 -7.98
CA THR A 58 6.90 -4.63 -9.06
C THR A 58 7.47 -3.95 -10.31
N LYS A 59 8.22 -4.70 -11.11
CA LYS A 59 8.79 -4.17 -12.37
C LYS A 59 7.71 -3.56 -13.28
N ALA A 60 6.59 -4.27 -13.46
CA ALA A 60 5.47 -3.81 -14.26
C ALA A 60 4.79 -2.54 -13.70
N ALA A 61 4.87 -2.30 -12.39
CA ALA A 61 4.36 -1.06 -11.80
C ALA A 61 5.27 0.13 -12.12
N ILE A 62 6.59 -0.08 -12.17
CA ILE A 62 7.57 0.94 -12.57
C ILE A 62 7.41 1.25 -14.06
N GLU A 63 7.31 0.23 -14.90
CA GLU A 63 7.09 0.38 -16.36
C GLU A 63 5.77 1.10 -16.68
N ALA A 64 4.76 1.04 -15.80
CA ALA A 64 3.50 1.75 -15.98
C ALA A 64 3.55 3.24 -15.57
N LEU A 65 4.65 3.68 -14.96
CA LEU A 65 4.89 5.08 -14.59
C LEU A 65 5.84 5.81 -15.57
N GLU A 66 6.62 5.06 -16.35
CA GLU A 66 7.43 5.58 -17.46
C GLU A 66 6.55 5.95 -18.67
#